data_AF-A0A9D9CX97-F1
#
_entry.id   AF-A0A9D9CX97-F1
#
_cell.length_a   1.000
_cell.length_b   1.000
_cell.length_c   1.000
_cell.angle_alpha   90.00
_cell.angle_beta   90.00
_cell.angle_gamma   90.00
#
_symmetry.space_group_name_H-M   'P 1'
#
loop_
_entity.id
_entity.type
_entity.pdbx_description
1 polymer ?
#
loop_
_entity_poly.entity_id
_entity_poly.type
_entity_poly.pdbx_seq_one_letter_code
_entity_poly.pdbx_strand_id
1 'polypeptide(L)'
;MKNTTKKLFSALLLSTLGLGTVHAKDNRGLWACSDGNVFVSWRMRATDSPKSTTYNLYADGKLVFSSKDRTNTSLSSNYAKSTFSLEVLNKAGDVIDSQSGVKVDAYPYHHIKLNHPGTYRLPSGDVVTYQPYDCSAYDMDGDGEQEIIMCWSAGEGALATPTAPPLLDCLKLDGTLVWRVNLGPNILSGCRCTFLCYDFDGDGYGELITKTAPGTKDGKGNFLSKGAAAGSNPNHSSINKSGVITDGGPEWITCFSGKNGEELATIDYWPYFNIQSDWDDRPTNSDGNTYGHRGNWMKGCVAFLDVNGKAKPCAVTTRGIYTYSYAAAYTWDGNSLSTLWKHTSDRPGQGIYAQGAHSVTCGDVDNDGFDEIIVGAACLDHDGKTLWSTGLGHGDATHLGEFDPSNEGMEYFMITEETTAKYDCAMFDARTGREMFSKAQTGGDTGR
;
A
#
# COMPACT_ATOMS: atom_id res chain seq x y z
N MET A 1 64.76 9.71 1.42
CA MET A 1 63.87 9.72 2.61
C MET A 1 62.53 10.29 2.14
N LYS A 2 61.67 9.49 1.50
CA LYS A 2 60.68 8.55 2.06
C LYS A 2 59.65 9.20 3.00
N ASN A 3 58.40 8.93 2.64
CA ASN A 3 57.16 8.87 3.43
C ASN A 3 56.33 10.16 3.54
N THR A 4 55.35 10.38 2.67
CA THR A 4 54.01 9.73 2.51
C THR A 4 52.91 10.50 3.24
N THR A 5 52.30 11.46 2.54
CA THR A 5 50.94 11.95 2.80
C THR A 5 49.96 10.89 2.29
N LYS A 6 49.57 9.95 3.17
CA LYS A 6 48.40 9.09 2.93
C LYS A 6 47.14 9.89 3.23
N LYS A 7 46.38 10.19 2.18
CA LYS A 7 44.95 10.52 2.26
C LYS A 7 44.26 9.37 3.00
N LEU A 8 43.67 9.64 4.17
CA LEU A 8 42.65 8.76 4.74
C LEU A 8 41.38 8.96 3.91
N PHE A 9 41.27 8.21 2.82
CA PHE A 9 39.98 7.73 2.37
C PHE A 9 39.64 6.58 3.32
N SER A 10 38.87 6.87 4.38
CA SER A 10 38.14 5.81 5.07
C SER A 10 37.07 5.33 4.09
N ALA A 11 37.43 4.34 3.28
CA ALA A 11 36.47 3.49 2.62
C ALA A 11 35.70 2.80 3.74
N LEU A 12 34.52 3.35 4.07
CA LEU A 12 33.51 2.61 4.79
C LEU A 12 33.09 1.50 3.83
N LEU A 13 33.77 0.36 3.93
CA LEU A 13 33.26 -0.89 3.43
C LEU A 13 32.03 -1.17 4.29
N LEU A 14 30.88 -0.63 3.88
CA LEU A 14 29.60 -1.20 4.24
C LEU A 14 29.64 -2.61 3.66
N SER A 15 30.00 -3.58 4.49
CA SER A 15 29.62 -4.95 4.24
C SER A 15 28.10 -4.95 4.26
N THR A 16 27.49 -4.83 3.08
CA THR A 16 26.10 -5.21 2.80
C THR A 16 25.98 -6.72 2.95
N LEU A 17 26.20 -7.20 4.18
CA LEU A 17 25.86 -8.54 4.62
C LEU A 17 24.36 -8.52 4.92
N GLY A 18 23.58 -8.64 3.85
CA GLY A 18 22.26 -9.28 3.85
C GLY A 18 21.25 -8.82 4.89
N LEU A 19 20.81 -7.56 4.82
CA LEU A 19 19.39 -7.27 4.98
C LEU A 19 18.77 -7.40 3.59
N GLY A 20 18.69 -8.65 3.11
CA GLY A 20 17.95 -8.93 1.89
C GLY A 20 16.49 -8.75 2.23
N THR A 21 15.94 -7.56 1.95
CA THR A 21 14.53 -7.45 1.61
C THR A 21 14.27 -8.55 0.59
N VAL A 22 13.43 -9.52 0.95
CA VAL A 22 13.00 -10.57 0.03
C VAL A 22 12.19 -9.84 -1.03
N HIS A 23 12.87 -9.37 -2.08
CA HIS A 23 12.18 -8.84 -3.24
C HIS A 23 11.42 -10.02 -3.85
N ALA A 24 10.14 -9.81 -4.14
CA ALA A 24 9.35 -10.69 -4.98
C ALA A 24 10.22 -11.11 -6.17
N LYS A 25 10.14 -12.40 -6.55
CA LYS A 25 10.92 -12.95 -7.66
C LYS A 25 10.31 -12.52 -8.98
N ASP A 26 10.18 -11.21 -9.16
CA ASP A 26 9.57 -10.55 -10.30
C ASP A 26 10.22 -11.03 -11.58
N ASN A 27 9.44 -11.38 -12.59
CA ASN A 27 9.89 -11.60 -13.95
C ASN A 27 10.53 -10.31 -14.52
N ARG A 28 11.10 -10.38 -15.73
CA ARG A 28 11.80 -9.22 -16.32
C ARG A 28 10.87 -8.09 -16.72
N GLY A 29 9.55 -8.24 -16.57
CA GLY A 29 8.56 -7.24 -16.97
C GLY A 29 8.73 -6.83 -18.42
N LEU A 30 9.17 -7.76 -19.28
CA LEU A 30 9.35 -7.48 -20.70
C LEU A 30 7.97 -7.14 -21.29
N TRP A 31 7.83 -5.93 -21.80
CA TRP A 31 6.59 -5.43 -22.39
C TRP A 31 6.88 -4.73 -23.70
N ALA A 32 6.00 -4.92 -24.69
CA ALA A 32 6.09 -4.31 -25.99
C ALA A 32 4.74 -3.75 -26.42
N CYS A 33 4.73 -2.55 -26.98
CA CYS A 33 3.50 -1.90 -27.47
C CYS A 33 3.72 -1.11 -28.76
N SER A 34 2.64 -0.89 -29.49
CA SER A 34 2.63 -0.07 -30.69
C SER A 34 2.27 1.39 -30.35
N ASP A 35 3.17 2.32 -30.69
CA ASP A 35 3.00 3.77 -30.56
C ASP A 35 3.61 4.48 -31.78
N GLY A 36 3.08 4.15 -32.97
CA GLY A 36 3.67 4.49 -34.27
C GLY A 36 4.88 3.62 -34.66
N ASN A 37 5.80 3.41 -33.72
CA ASN A 37 6.85 2.38 -33.73
C ASN A 37 6.51 1.26 -32.73
N VAL A 38 7.39 0.26 -32.57
CA VAL A 38 7.28 -0.72 -31.47
C VAL A 38 8.18 -0.29 -30.32
N PHE A 39 7.60 0.18 -29.22
CA PHE A 39 8.33 0.41 -27.98
C PHE A 39 8.47 -0.91 -27.22
N VAL A 40 9.67 -1.19 -26.71
CA VAL A 40 9.94 -2.37 -25.87
C VAL A 40 10.69 -1.94 -24.63
N SER A 41 10.30 -2.43 -23.45
CA SER A 41 10.96 -2.16 -22.18
C SER A 41 10.98 -3.36 -21.25
N TRP A 42 11.88 -3.35 -20.27
CA TRP A 42 12.00 -4.37 -19.24
C TRP A 42 12.56 -3.78 -17.93
N ARG A 43 12.49 -4.56 -16.85
CA ARG A 43 13.02 -4.22 -15.54
C ARG A 43 14.53 -4.43 -15.48
N MET A 44 15.23 -3.44 -14.92
CA MET A 44 16.54 -3.64 -14.30
C MET A 44 16.30 -4.01 -12.84
N ARG A 45 16.78 -5.18 -12.42
CA ARG A 45 16.66 -5.63 -11.02
C ARG A 45 17.82 -5.12 -10.18
N ALA A 46 17.65 -5.09 -8.86
CA ALA A 46 18.70 -4.72 -7.91
C ALA A 46 19.96 -5.62 -8.02
N THR A 47 19.81 -6.85 -8.53
CA THR A 47 20.92 -7.79 -8.78
C THR A 47 21.66 -7.54 -10.10
N ASP A 48 21.12 -6.70 -10.98
CA ASP A 48 21.79 -6.31 -12.22
C ASP A 48 22.77 -5.15 -11.98
N SER A 49 23.76 -4.99 -12.86
CA SER A 49 24.70 -3.87 -12.79
C SER A 49 25.02 -3.34 -14.18
N PRO A 50 25.01 -2.01 -14.42
CA PRO A 50 25.35 -1.44 -15.72
C PRO A 50 26.80 -1.73 -16.14
N LYS A 51 27.66 -2.16 -15.19
CA LYS A 51 29.07 -2.50 -15.45
C LYS A 51 29.29 -3.95 -15.86
N SER A 52 28.36 -4.85 -15.53
CA SER A 52 28.54 -6.30 -15.70
C SER A 52 27.35 -7.03 -16.30
N THR A 53 26.21 -6.37 -16.48
CA THR A 53 25.00 -6.95 -17.06
C THR A 53 24.84 -6.49 -18.49
N THR A 54 24.48 -7.41 -19.39
CA THR A 54 24.09 -7.11 -20.77
C THR A 54 22.69 -7.66 -21.01
N TYR A 55 21.84 -6.87 -21.66
CA TYR A 55 20.50 -7.26 -22.09
C TYR A 55 20.49 -7.48 -23.59
N ASN A 56 20.16 -8.69 -24.04
CA ASN A 56 19.99 -9.02 -25.45
C ASN A 56 18.51 -9.22 -25.73
N LEU A 57 17.94 -8.37 -26.60
CA LEU A 57 16.55 -8.44 -27.03
C LEU A 57 16.47 -9.11 -28.40
N TYR A 58 15.60 -10.10 -28.50
CA TYR A 58 15.35 -10.86 -29.72
C TYR A 58 13.92 -10.64 -30.18
N ALA A 59 13.71 -10.54 -31.48
CA ALA A 59 12.41 -10.58 -32.13
C ALA A 59 12.36 -11.83 -33.03
N ASP A 60 11.40 -12.72 -32.78
CA ASP A 60 11.21 -13.97 -33.53
C ASP A 60 12.52 -14.79 -33.61
N GLY A 61 13.28 -14.83 -32.50
CA GLY A 61 14.55 -15.54 -32.36
C GLY A 61 15.78 -14.84 -32.96
N LYS A 62 15.64 -13.63 -33.52
CA LYS A 62 16.77 -12.85 -34.06
C LYS A 62 17.15 -11.71 -33.12
N LEU A 63 18.44 -11.58 -32.82
CA LEU A 63 18.94 -10.47 -32.02
C LEU A 63 18.66 -9.15 -32.75
N VAL A 64 17.89 -8.26 -32.12
CA VAL A 64 17.51 -6.95 -32.69
C VAL A 64 18.07 -5.78 -31.90
N PHE A 65 18.41 -6.00 -30.63
CA PHE A 65 18.97 -4.95 -29.77
C PHE A 65 19.82 -5.55 -28.65
N SER A 66 20.86 -4.82 -28.23
CA SER A 66 21.69 -5.16 -27.08
C SER A 66 22.06 -3.90 -26.30
N SER A 67 21.96 -3.92 -24.97
CA SER A 67 22.31 -2.78 -24.11
C SER A 67 22.91 -3.19 -22.77
N LYS A 68 23.67 -2.28 -22.16
CA LYS A 68 24.20 -2.37 -20.78
C LYS A 68 23.74 -1.22 -19.88
N ASP A 69 23.14 -0.19 -20.46
CA ASP A 69 22.95 1.13 -19.85
C ASP A 69 21.49 1.60 -19.83
N ARG A 70 20.61 0.90 -20.55
CA ARG A 70 19.18 1.20 -20.58
C ARG A 70 18.35 -0.09 -20.70
N THR A 71 17.10 0.00 -20.29
CA THR A 71 16.16 -1.13 -20.34
C THR A 71 14.95 -0.87 -21.23
N ASN A 72 15.15 -0.09 -22.29
CA ASN A 72 14.14 0.15 -23.31
C ASN A 72 14.76 0.39 -24.70
N THR A 73 13.93 0.25 -25.72
CA THR A 73 14.26 0.60 -27.11
C THR A 73 12.99 0.88 -27.92
N SER A 74 13.14 1.58 -29.04
CA SER A 74 12.09 1.78 -30.04
C SER A 74 12.53 1.17 -31.36
N LEU A 75 11.77 0.19 -31.83
CA LEU A 75 12.01 -0.56 -33.07
C LEU A 75 11.03 -0.11 -34.15
N SER A 76 11.38 -0.37 -35.42
CA SER A 76 10.48 -0.08 -36.54
C SER A 76 9.13 -0.80 -36.40
N SER A 77 8.07 -0.18 -36.93
CA SER A 77 6.72 -0.74 -36.96
C SER A 77 6.60 -2.09 -37.69
N ASN A 78 7.61 -2.51 -38.46
CA ASN A 78 7.66 -3.85 -39.06
C ASN A 78 7.72 -4.99 -38.01
N TYR A 79 8.11 -4.69 -36.77
CA TYR A 79 8.10 -5.64 -35.65
C TYR A 79 6.75 -5.76 -34.93
N ALA A 80 5.70 -5.06 -35.39
CA ALA A 80 4.40 -5.02 -34.69
C ALA A 80 3.69 -6.38 -34.57
N LYS A 81 4.17 -7.42 -35.28
CA LYS A 81 3.67 -8.80 -35.20
C LYS A 81 4.68 -9.78 -34.60
N SER A 82 5.84 -9.30 -34.18
CA SER A 82 6.89 -10.13 -33.63
C SER A 82 6.56 -10.59 -32.21
N THR A 83 7.15 -11.71 -31.83
CA THR A 83 7.23 -12.16 -30.43
C THR A 83 8.63 -11.88 -29.91
N PHE A 84 8.70 -11.21 -28.76
CA PHE A 84 9.94 -10.79 -28.13
C PHE A 84 10.41 -11.77 -27.06
N SER A 85 11.73 -11.88 -26.94
CA SER A 85 12.41 -12.50 -25.81
C SER A 85 13.63 -11.68 -25.40
N LEU A 86 13.96 -11.75 -24.12
CA LEU A 86 15.08 -11.07 -23.49
C LEU A 86 16.00 -12.13 -22.88
N GLU A 87 17.30 -12.02 -23.14
CA GLU A 87 18.34 -12.71 -22.37
C GLU A 87 19.14 -11.68 -21.56
N VAL A 88 19.46 -12.01 -20.33
CA VAL A 88 20.32 -11.21 -19.47
C VAL A 88 21.61 -11.97 -19.22
N LEU A 89 22.72 -11.33 -19.55
CA LEU A 89 24.04 -11.93 -19.55
C LEU A 89 24.91 -11.31 -18.46
N ASN A 90 25.75 -12.13 -17.83
CA ASN A 90 26.79 -11.68 -16.90
C ASN A 90 27.99 -11.08 -17.67
N LYS A 91 29.05 -10.70 -16.93
CA LYS A 91 30.28 -10.13 -17.49
C LYS A 91 31.05 -11.10 -18.41
N ALA A 92 30.94 -12.40 -18.17
CA ALA A 92 31.58 -13.43 -18.99
C ALA A 92 30.80 -13.74 -20.28
N GLY A 93 29.57 -13.23 -20.40
CA GLY A 93 28.68 -13.49 -21.53
C GLY A 93 27.78 -14.70 -21.35
N ASP A 94 27.71 -15.28 -20.14
CA ASP A 94 26.77 -16.37 -19.85
C ASP A 94 25.37 -15.80 -19.60
N VAL A 95 24.36 -16.46 -20.13
CA VAL A 95 22.95 -16.14 -19.83
C VAL A 95 22.66 -16.53 -18.38
N ILE A 96 22.28 -15.54 -17.58
CA ILE A 96 21.92 -15.69 -16.15
C ILE A 96 20.42 -15.55 -15.90
N ASP A 97 19.67 -15.03 -16.87
CA ASP A 97 18.22 -14.92 -16.82
C ASP A 97 17.61 -14.73 -18.20
N SER A 98 16.31 -15.01 -18.35
CA SER A 98 15.58 -14.81 -19.61
C SER A 98 14.08 -14.65 -19.41
N GLN A 99 13.43 -13.93 -20.32
CA GLN A 99 11.96 -13.93 -20.47
C GLN A 99 11.61 -14.07 -21.95
N SER A 100 10.56 -14.81 -22.29
CA SER A 100 10.17 -15.06 -23.68
C SER A 100 8.67 -15.07 -23.85
N GLY A 101 8.20 -14.91 -25.10
CA GLY A 101 6.79 -15.06 -25.45
C GLY A 101 5.98 -13.76 -25.43
N VAL A 102 6.65 -12.61 -25.30
CA VAL A 102 5.97 -11.30 -25.19
C VAL A 102 5.51 -10.84 -26.57
N LYS A 103 4.20 -10.69 -26.73
CA LYS A 103 3.59 -10.14 -27.94
C LYS A 103 3.49 -8.61 -27.85
N VAL A 104 3.41 -7.96 -29.00
CA VAL A 104 3.21 -6.50 -29.06
C VAL A 104 1.75 -6.17 -28.83
N ASP A 105 1.48 -5.36 -27.81
CA ASP A 105 0.18 -4.75 -27.63
C ASP A 105 -0.11 -3.74 -28.76
N ALA A 106 -1.34 -3.75 -29.27
CA ALA A 106 -1.73 -2.89 -30.39
C ALA A 106 -1.82 -1.40 -30.02
N TYR A 107 -1.79 -1.09 -28.72
CA TYR A 107 -1.97 0.23 -28.15
C TYR A 107 -0.91 0.47 -27.07
N PRO A 108 -0.61 1.74 -26.73
CA PRO A 108 0.29 2.08 -25.61
C PRO A 108 -0.31 1.78 -24.23
N TYR A 109 -1.29 0.87 -24.16
CA TYR A 109 -1.91 0.38 -22.94
C TYR A 109 -2.21 -1.11 -23.10
N HIS A 110 -2.15 -1.85 -21.99
CA HIS A 110 -2.62 -3.23 -21.92
C HIS A 110 -4.11 -3.24 -21.54
N HIS A 111 -4.94 -3.93 -22.32
CA HIS A 111 -6.39 -3.93 -22.09
C HIS A 111 -6.82 -5.17 -21.31
N ILE A 112 -7.11 -4.98 -20.02
CA ILE A 112 -7.60 -6.02 -19.13
C ILE A 112 -9.12 -6.02 -19.16
N LYS A 113 -9.71 -7.11 -19.65
CA LYS A 113 -11.17 -7.26 -19.66
C LYS A 113 -11.66 -7.69 -18.28
N LEU A 114 -12.29 -6.76 -17.56
CA LEU A 114 -12.80 -7.00 -16.21
C LEU A 114 -14.00 -7.94 -16.18
N ASN A 115 -14.03 -8.85 -15.20
CA ASN A 115 -15.21 -9.64 -14.85
C ASN A 115 -16.13 -8.86 -13.90
N HIS A 116 -16.88 -7.91 -14.47
CA HIS A 116 -17.72 -6.97 -13.72
C HIS A 116 -18.75 -7.69 -12.82
N PRO A 117 -18.84 -7.36 -11.52
CA PRO A 117 -19.78 -8.00 -10.58
C PRO A 117 -21.26 -7.65 -10.79
N GLY A 118 -21.62 -6.91 -11.84
CA GLY A 118 -22.97 -6.40 -12.07
C GLY A 118 -23.46 -5.37 -11.04
N THR A 119 -24.69 -5.54 -10.58
CA THR A 119 -25.40 -4.63 -9.69
C THR A 119 -25.63 -5.22 -8.29
N TYR A 120 -25.89 -4.36 -7.31
CA TYR A 120 -26.23 -4.73 -5.94
C TYR A 120 -27.53 -4.06 -5.52
N ARG A 121 -28.39 -4.77 -4.78
CA ARG A 121 -29.62 -4.22 -4.22
C ARG A 121 -29.40 -3.83 -2.76
N LEU A 122 -29.48 -2.54 -2.46
CA LEU A 122 -29.35 -2.00 -1.12
C LEU A 122 -30.51 -2.43 -0.21
N PRO A 123 -30.34 -2.39 1.13
CA PRO A 123 -31.42 -2.64 2.08
C PRO A 123 -32.63 -1.69 1.96
N SER A 124 -32.46 -0.52 1.34
CA SER A 124 -33.54 0.42 0.98
C SER A 124 -34.43 -0.10 -0.15
N GLY A 125 -33.91 -1.03 -0.97
CA GLY A 125 -34.53 -1.52 -2.19
C GLY A 125 -33.90 -0.96 -3.47
N ASP A 126 -33.10 0.11 -3.36
CA ASP A 126 -32.42 0.73 -4.50
C ASP A 126 -31.38 -0.21 -5.13
N VAL A 127 -31.14 -0.06 -6.43
CA VAL A 127 -30.15 -0.85 -7.17
C VAL A 127 -28.99 0.06 -7.54
N VAL A 128 -27.80 -0.33 -7.14
CA VAL A 128 -26.54 0.36 -7.45
C VAL A 128 -25.67 -0.52 -8.33
N THR A 129 -24.82 0.09 -9.15
CA THR A 129 -23.89 -0.62 -10.03
C THR A 129 -22.49 -0.47 -9.49
N TYR A 130 -21.75 -1.57 -9.40
CA TYR A 130 -20.33 -1.51 -9.02
C TYR A 130 -19.51 -0.79 -10.09
N GLN A 131 -18.46 -0.11 -9.65
CA GLN A 131 -17.48 0.54 -10.50
C GLN A 131 -16.08 0.11 -10.02
N PRO A 132 -15.11 -0.03 -10.95
CA PRO A 132 -13.71 -0.16 -10.56
C PRO A 132 -13.31 1.02 -9.66
N TYR A 133 -12.57 0.72 -8.60
CA TYR A 133 -12.05 1.70 -7.66
C TYR A 133 -10.54 1.48 -7.47
N ASP A 134 -10.00 1.82 -6.30
CA ASP A 134 -8.58 1.68 -5.99
C ASP A 134 -8.05 0.27 -6.29
N CYS A 135 -6.80 0.23 -6.77
CA CYS A 135 -6.07 -1.00 -7.04
C CYS A 135 -4.75 -1.02 -6.25
N SER A 136 -4.27 -2.22 -5.95
CA SER A 136 -2.89 -2.53 -5.61
C SER A 136 -2.34 -3.55 -6.61
N ALA A 137 -1.04 -3.80 -6.59
CA ALA A 137 -0.41 -4.82 -7.42
C ALA A 137 0.68 -5.55 -6.63
N TYR A 138 0.66 -6.88 -6.70
CA TYR A 138 1.66 -7.74 -6.10
C TYR A 138 1.63 -9.11 -6.77
N ASP A 139 2.73 -9.86 -6.70
CA ASP A 139 2.79 -11.25 -7.16
C ASP A 139 2.09 -12.15 -6.14
N MET A 140 0.84 -12.51 -6.40
CA MET A 140 -0.02 -13.21 -5.44
C MET A 140 0.10 -14.72 -5.56
N ASP A 141 0.56 -15.24 -6.71
CA ASP A 141 0.70 -16.66 -6.98
C ASP A 141 2.13 -17.14 -7.29
N GLY A 142 3.12 -16.29 -7.10
CA GLY A 142 4.55 -16.60 -7.06
C GLY A 142 5.15 -16.92 -8.43
N ASP A 143 4.47 -16.54 -9.52
CA ASP A 143 4.94 -16.76 -10.88
C ASP A 143 5.87 -15.64 -11.42
N GLY A 144 6.06 -14.58 -10.62
CA GLY A 144 6.87 -13.41 -10.94
C GLY A 144 6.14 -12.36 -11.77
N GLU A 145 4.90 -12.58 -12.18
CA GLU A 145 4.00 -11.56 -12.72
C GLU A 145 3.12 -11.02 -11.59
N GLN A 146 2.89 -9.70 -11.56
CA GLN A 146 2.03 -9.12 -10.54
C GLN A 146 0.57 -9.25 -10.98
N GLU A 147 -0.28 -9.73 -10.09
CA GLU A 147 -1.71 -9.58 -10.19
C GLU A 147 -2.14 -8.16 -9.81
N ILE A 148 -3.29 -7.75 -10.32
CA ILE A 148 -4.00 -6.55 -9.90
C ILE A 148 -5.00 -6.94 -8.82
N ILE A 149 -4.87 -6.35 -7.64
CA ILE A 149 -5.85 -6.45 -6.57
C ILE A 149 -6.74 -5.22 -6.67
N MET A 150 -7.97 -5.40 -7.15
CA MET A 150 -8.89 -4.31 -7.44
C MET A 150 -10.07 -4.29 -6.47
N CYS A 151 -10.34 -3.12 -5.90
CA CYS A 151 -11.56 -2.88 -5.15
C CYS A 151 -12.70 -2.50 -6.10
N TRP A 152 -13.86 -3.14 -5.95
CA TRP A 152 -15.11 -2.69 -6.53
C TRP A 152 -15.91 -1.90 -5.49
N SER A 153 -16.35 -0.72 -5.87
CA SER A 153 -17.19 0.15 -5.03
C SER A 153 -18.50 0.46 -5.73
N ALA A 154 -19.58 0.59 -4.98
CA ALA A 154 -20.84 1.12 -5.50
C ALA A 154 -21.33 2.25 -4.56
N GLY A 155 -21.03 3.48 -4.97
CA GLY A 155 -21.26 4.70 -4.21
C GLY A 155 -19.97 5.28 -3.63
N GLU A 156 -19.78 6.59 -3.76
CA GLU A 156 -18.84 7.31 -2.90
C GLU A 156 -19.50 7.41 -1.53
N GLY A 157 -18.92 6.78 -0.51
CA GLY A 157 -19.54 6.74 0.80
C GLY A 157 -19.57 8.15 1.42
N ALA A 158 -20.54 8.98 1.06
CA ALA A 158 -20.86 10.18 1.81
C ALA A 158 -21.35 9.81 3.22
N LEU A 159 -21.35 10.80 4.12
CA LEU A 159 -21.90 10.67 5.47
C LEU A 159 -23.26 9.95 5.45
N ALA A 160 -23.40 8.87 6.23
CA ALA A 160 -24.66 8.12 6.39
C ALA A 160 -25.35 7.71 5.07
N THR A 161 -24.58 7.09 4.17
CA THR A 161 -25.11 6.55 2.91
C THR A 161 -24.91 5.03 2.85
N PRO A 162 -25.96 4.23 2.61
CA PRO A 162 -25.82 2.80 2.40
C PRO A 162 -25.00 2.53 1.14
N THR A 163 -24.02 1.65 1.24
CA THR A 163 -23.20 1.21 0.11
C THR A 163 -23.39 -0.27 -0.16
N ALA A 164 -23.04 -0.71 -1.37
CA ALA A 164 -22.78 -2.13 -1.56
C ALA A 164 -21.55 -2.56 -0.74
N PRO A 165 -21.45 -3.84 -0.35
CA PRO A 165 -20.21 -4.39 0.22
C PRO A 165 -19.03 -4.19 -0.74
N PRO A 166 -17.85 -3.75 -0.28
CA PRO A 166 -16.67 -3.77 -1.13
C PRO A 166 -16.34 -5.20 -1.56
N LEU A 167 -15.90 -5.35 -2.81
CA LEU A 167 -15.36 -6.60 -3.33
C LEU A 167 -13.90 -6.40 -3.69
N LEU A 168 -13.03 -7.32 -3.28
CA LEU A 168 -11.62 -7.31 -3.66
C LEU A 168 -11.38 -8.46 -4.64
N ASP A 169 -11.05 -8.12 -5.88
CA ASP A 169 -10.69 -9.08 -6.92
C ASP A 169 -9.18 -9.18 -7.05
N CYS A 170 -8.68 -10.40 -7.28
CA CYS A 170 -7.33 -10.62 -7.79
C CYS A 170 -7.40 -11.04 -9.25
N LEU A 171 -6.77 -10.25 -10.12
CA LEU A 171 -6.81 -10.41 -11.56
C LEU A 171 -5.41 -10.60 -12.12
N LYS A 172 -5.22 -11.61 -12.97
CA LYS A 172 -4.04 -11.66 -13.85
C LYS A 172 -4.15 -10.60 -14.95
N LEU A 173 -3.01 -10.24 -15.55
CA LEU A 173 -2.97 -9.26 -16.64
C LEU A 173 -3.80 -9.68 -17.87
N ASP A 174 -4.00 -10.99 -18.09
CA ASP A 174 -4.89 -11.49 -19.15
C ASP A 174 -6.39 -11.35 -18.86
N GLY A 175 -6.76 -10.83 -17.68
CA GLY A 175 -8.14 -10.66 -17.22
C GLY A 175 -8.73 -11.86 -16.49
N THR A 176 -7.97 -12.93 -16.26
CA THR A 176 -8.39 -14.07 -15.46
C THR A 176 -8.65 -13.63 -14.02
N LEU A 177 -9.88 -13.82 -13.54
CA LEU A 177 -10.24 -13.67 -12.13
C LEU A 177 -9.71 -14.87 -11.34
N VAL A 178 -8.70 -14.65 -10.50
CA VAL A 178 -8.11 -15.68 -9.64
C VAL A 178 -9.05 -15.97 -8.47
N TRP A 179 -9.49 -14.92 -7.77
CA TRP A 179 -10.44 -14.99 -6.66
C TRP A 179 -11.13 -13.65 -6.42
N ARG A 180 -12.24 -13.70 -5.66
CA ARG A 180 -12.97 -12.53 -5.17
C ARG A 180 -13.28 -12.68 -3.69
N VAL A 181 -12.80 -11.75 -2.86
CA VAL A 181 -13.22 -11.60 -1.46
C VAL A 181 -14.39 -10.61 -1.41
N ASN A 182 -15.46 -10.97 -0.70
CA ASN A 182 -16.60 -10.08 -0.46
C ASN A 182 -16.56 -9.63 1.00
N LEU A 183 -16.31 -8.35 1.27
CA LEU A 183 -16.12 -7.85 2.63
C LEU A 183 -17.42 -7.82 3.45
N GLY A 184 -18.57 -8.04 2.82
CA GLY A 184 -19.85 -8.17 3.51
C GLY A 184 -20.46 -6.83 3.95
N PRO A 185 -21.63 -6.88 4.61
CA PRO A 185 -22.44 -5.68 4.87
C PRO A 185 -21.88 -4.76 5.95
N ASN A 186 -20.84 -5.18 6.67
CA ASN A 186 -20.27 -4.47 7.81
C ASN A 186 -18.99 -3.69 7.49
N ILE A 187 -18.58 -3.70 6.22
CA ILE A 187 -17.47 -2.87 5.73
C ILE A 187 -18.04 -1.85 4.74
N LEU A 188 -17.71 -0.58 4.95
CA LEU A 188 -18.18 0.54 4.12
C LEU A 188 -17.33 0.66 2.85
N SER A 189 -17.98 0.96 1.72
CA SER A 189 -17.31 1.18 0.42
C SER A 189 -16.67 2.56 0.27
N GLY A 190 -15.91 2.70 -0.81
CA GLY A 190 -15.15 3.90 -1.19
C GLY A 190 -13.82 4.00 -0.45
N CYS A 191 -13.40 5.23 -0.15
CA CYS A 191 -12.14 5.57 0.55
C CYS A 191 -11.99 5.00 1.98
N ARG A 192 -12.93 4.16 2.45
CA ARG A 192 -12.89 3.45 3.73
C ARG A 192 -12.45 1.99 3.60
N CYS A 193 -12.32 1.49 2.38
CA CYS A 193 -11.78 0.17 2.11
C CYS A 193 -10.25 0.25 2.03
N THR A 194 -9.57 -0.12 3.12
CA THR A 194 -8.10 -0.25 3.14
C THR A 194 -7.71 -1.70 2.98
N PHE A 195 -6.83 -1.99 2.03
CA PHE A 195 -6.29 -3.33 1.81
C PHE A 195 -4.79 -3.26 1.52
N LEU A 196 -4.04 -4.23 2.05
CA LEU A 196 -2.59 -4.27 1.99
C LEU A 196 -2.17 -5.61 1.39
N CYS A 197 -1.39 -5.56 0.32
CA CYS A 197 -0.93 -6.76 -0.39
C CYS A 197 0.60 -6.83 -0.32
N TYR A 198 1.13 -7.94 0.17
CA TYR A 198 2.57 -8.19 0.26
C TYR A 198 2.83 -9.67 0.54
N ASP A 199 4.04 -10.15 0.28
CA ASP A 199 4.54 -11.44 0.80
C ASP A 199 5.00 -11.22 2.25
N PHE A 200 4.09 -11.35 3.21
CA PHE A 200 4.35 -10.95 4.59
C PHE A 200 5.26 -11.96 5.32
N ASP A 201 5.20 -13.24 4.95
CA ASP A 201 6.00 -14.29 5.59
C ASP A 201 7.31 -14.62 4.83
N GLY A 202 7.42 -14.22 3.57
CA GLY A 202 8.58 -14.42 2.71
C GLY A 202 8.59 -15.77 1.98
N ASP A 203 7.44 -16.43 1.81
CA ASP A 203 7.33 -17.74 1.14
C ASP A 203 7.35 -17.65 -0.40
N GLY A 204 7.34 -16.44 -0.95
CA GLY A 204 7.34 -16.15 -2.38
C GLY A 204 5.95 -16.01 -2.99
N TYR A 205 4.89 -15.99 -2.18
CA TYR A 205 3.51 -15.74 -2.59
C TYR A 205 2.97 -14.53 -1.83
N GLY A 206 2.16 -13.71 -2.46
CA GLY A 206 1.51 -12.59 -1.77
C GLY A 206 0.39 -13.05 -0.85
N GLU A 207 0.12 -12.26 0.20
CA GLU A 207 -1.10 -12.27 0.98
C GLU A 207 -1.84 -10.93 0.85
N LEU A 208 -3.13 -10.97 1.17
CA LEU A 208 -3.97 -9.79 1.39
C LEU A 208 -4.28 -9.67 2.88
N ILE A 209 -3.92 -8.56 3.50
CA ILE A 209 -4.34 -8.20 4.86
C ILE A 209 -5.31 -7.01 4.82
N THR A 210 -6.50 -7.18 5.39
CA THR A 210 -7.53 -6.13 5.43
C THR A 210 -8.46 -6.28 6.63
N LYS A 211 -9.16 -5.20 6.97
CA LYS A 211 -10.22 -5.22 7.97
C LYS A 211 -11.43 -5.98 7.44
N THR A 212 -11.97 -6.83 8.28
CA THR A 212 -13.14 -7.67 7.99
C THR A 212 -14.12 -7.65 9.15
N ALA A 213 -15.30 -8.23 8.95
CA ALA A 213 -16.36 -8.24 9.95
C ALA A 213 -17.33 -9.40 9.65
N PRO A 214 -18.33 -9.67 10.52
CA PRO A 214 -19.35 -10.66 10.22
C PRO A 214 -19.97 -10.47 8.84
N GLY A 215 -20.15 -11.56 8.11
CA GLY A 215 -20.67 -11.54 6.75
C GLY A 215 -19.61 -11.42 5.65
N THR A 216 -18.34 -11.16 5.99
CA THR A 216 -17.23 -11.31 5.03
C THR A 216 -17.15 -12.75 4.51
N LYS A 217 -16.95 -12.90 3.19
CA LYS A 217 -16.68 -14.17 2.53
C LYS A 217 -15.32 -14.15 1.85
N ASP A 218 -14.56 -15.22 2.06
CA ASP A 218 -13.25 -15.43 1.45
C ASP A 218 -13.36 -15.75 -0.06
N GLY A 219 -12.21 -15.91 -0.72
CA GLY A 219 -12.09 -16.27 -2.13
C GLY A 219 -12.65 -17.65 -2.51
N LYS A 220 -12.94 -18.50 -1.52
CA LYS A 220 -13.64 -19.78 -1.69
C LYS A 220 -15.16 -19.65 -1.51
N GLY A 221 -15.65 -18.47 -1.14
CA GLY A 221 -17.06 -18.18 -0.89
C GLY A 221 -17.55 -18.59 0.51
N ASN A 222 -16.63 -18.97 1.41
CA ASN A 222 -16.94 -19.34 2.78
C ASN A 222 -16.98 -18.10 3.67
N PHE A 223 -17.86 -18.09 4.67
CA PHE A 223 -17.78 -17.09 5.74
C PHE A 223 -16.52 -17.33 6.57
N LEU A 224 -15.93 -16.24 7.08
CA LEU A 224 -14.78 -16.33 7.98
C LEU A 224 -15.11 -17.16 9.22
N SER A 225 -14.19 -18.03 9.61
CA SER A 225 -14.42 -19.05 10.63
C SER A 225 -13.19 -19.37 11.49
N LYS A 226 -12.05 -18.71 11.25
CA LYS A 226 -10.83 -18.89 12.04
C LYS A 226 -10.67 -17.81 13.11
N GLY A 227 -9.89 -18.12 14.14
CA GLY A 227 -9.52 -17.18 15.21
C GLY A 227 -10.69 -16.37 15.76
N ALA A 228 -10.62 -15.04 15.71
CA ALA A 228 -11.65 -14.14 16.24
C ALA A 228 -13.01 -14.22 15.52
N ALA A 229 -13.04 -14.73 14.27
CA ALA A 229 -14.28 -14.96 13.53
C ALA A 229 -14.97 -16.29 13.88
N ALA A 230 -14.29 -17.18 14.59
CA ALA A 230 -14.82 -18.50 14.94
C ALA A 230 -16.11 -18.39 15.77
N GLY A 231 -17.18 -19.02 15.29
CA GLY A 231 -18.49 -19.00 15.95
C GLY A 231 -19.26 -17.68 15.83
N SER A 232 -18.76 -16.71 15.05
CA SER A 232 -19.49 -15.48 14.76
C SER A 232 -20.79 -15.76 13.98
N ASN A 233 -21.80 -14.90 14.16
CA ASN A 233 -23.02 -14.97 13.35
C ASN A 233 -22.78 -14.26 12.01
N PRO A 234 -22.69 -14.96 10.87
CA PRO A 234 -22.40 -14.33 9.57
C PRO A 234 -23.52 -13.40 9.08
N ASN A 235 -24.71 -13.47 9.68
CA ASN A 235 -25.83 -12.59 9.36
C ASN A 235 -25.92 -11.35 10.26
N HIS A 236 -24.97 -11.17 11.19
CA HIS A 236 -24.93 -9.97 12.01
C HIS A 236 -24.64 -8.75 11.13
N SER A 237 -25.36 -7.65 11.35
CA SER A 237 -25.15 -6.39 10.65
C SER A 237 -25.10 -5.25 11.68
N SER A 238 -23.92 -4.66 11.83
CA SER A 238 -23.67 -3.46 12.61
C SER A 238 -24.02 -2.17 11.85
N ILE A 239 -24.41 -2.28 10.58
CA ILE A 239 -24.77 -1.14 9.73
C ILE A 239 -26.28 -1.19 9.44
N ASN A 240 -26.97 -0.07 9.68
CA ASN A 240 -28.40 0.04 9.40
C ASN A 240 -28.71 0.44 7.94
N LYS A 241 -30.01 0.54 7.63
CA LYS A 241 -30.50 0.91 6.28
C LYS A 241 -30.14 2.33 5.83
N SER A 242 -29.58 3.15 6.71
CA SER A 242 -29.07 4.50 6.42
C SER A 242 -27.54 4.51 6.35
N GLY A 243 -26.85 3.36 6.37
CA GLY A 243 -25.39 3.32 6.31
C GLY A 243 -24.70 3.80 7.60
N VAL A 244 -25.42 3.83 8.73
CA VAL A 244 -24.89 4.24 10.03
C VAL A 244 -24.58 3.01 10.88
N ILE A 245 -23.49 3.06 11.64
CA ILE A 245 -23.12 2.00 12.58
C ILE A 245 -24.00 2.06 13.83
N THR A 246 -24.59 0.92 14.22
CA THR A 246 -25.60 0.86 15.29
C THR A 246 -25.11 0.30 16.60
N ASP A 247 -24.21 -0.69 16.59
CA ASP A 247 -23.78 -1.39 17.80
C ASP A 247 -22.27 -1.56 17.91
N GLY A 248 -21.52 -1.16 16.86
CA GLY A 248 -20.06 -1.29 16.82
C GLY A 248 -19.58 -2.73 17.02
N GLY A 249 -20.35 -3.71 16.52
CA GLY A 249 -20.12 -5.16 16.66
C GLY A 249 -18.72 -5.65 16.24
N PRO A 250 -18.50 -6.97 16.14
CA PRO A 250 -17.17 -7.54 15.98
C PRO A 250 -16.44 -6.97 14.75
N GLU A 251 -15.18 -6.58 14.97
CA GLU A 251 -14.27 -6.12 13.93
C GLU A 251 -13.01 -6.95 13.97
N TRP A 252 -12.54 -7.37 12.80
CA TRP A 252 -11.37 -8.24 12.67
C TRP A 252 -10.37 -7.68 11.68
N ILE A 253 -9.13 -8.12 11.79
CA ILE A 253 -8.16 -8.07 10.71
C ILE A 253 -7.88 -9.49 10.26
N THR A 254 -7.92 -9.70 8.95
CA THR A 254 -7.78 -11.03 8.35
C THR A 254 -6.66 -11.03 7.33
N CYS A 255 -5.85 -12.09 7.38
CA CYS A 255 -4.90 -12.44 6.34
C CYS A 255 -5.53 -13.47 5.40
N PHE A 256 -5.49 -13.21 4.10
CA PHE A 256 -6.00 -14.06 3.04
C PHE A 256 -4.85 -14.50 2.14
N SER A 257 -4.90 -15.74 1.64
CA SER A 257 -3.91 -16.25 0.71
C SER A 257 -4.03 -15.55 -0.65
N GLY A 258 -2.93 -15.05 -1.22
CA GLY A 258 -2.94 -14.50 -2.57
C GLY A 258 -3.19 -15.53 -3.67
N LYS A 259 -2.92 -16.81 -3.43
CA LYS A 259 -3.17 -17.88 -4.41
C LYS A 259 -4.64 -18.05 -4.73
N ASN A 260 -5.51 -17.85 -3.76
CA ASN A 260 -6.91 -18.30 -3.86
C ASN A 260 -7.92 -17.50 -3.01
N GLY A 261 -7.48 -16.46 -2.31
CA GLY A 261 -8.28 -15.61 -1.44
C GLY A 261 -8.83 -16.29 -0.19
N GLU A 262 -8.40 -17.51 0.15
CA GLU A 262 -8.86 -18.25 1.33
C GLU A 262 -8.41 -17.57 2.63
N GLU A 263 -9.28 -17.59 3.64
CA GLU A 263 -8.93 -17.11 4.99
C GLU A 263 -7.75 -17.91 5.55
N LEU A 264 -6.61 -17.26 5.84
CA LEU A 264 -5.46 -17.88 6.49
C LEU A 264 -5.59 -17.78 8.01
N ALA A 265 -5.77 -16.55 8.52
CA ALA A 265 -5.92 -16.26 9.94
C ALA A 265 -6.70 -14.97 10.17
N THR A 266 -7.45 -14.93 11.26
CA THR A 266 -8.31 -13.79 11.64
C THR A 266 -8.12 -13.50 13.12
N ILE A 267 -7.78 -12.26 13.47
CA ILE A 267 -7.72 -11.78 14.86
C ILE A 267 -8.58 -10.54 15.03
N ASP A 268 -8.81 -10.15 16.27
CA ASP A 268 -9.51 -8.92 16.59
C ASP A 268 -8.81 -7.68 15.99
N TYR A 269 -9.60 -6.81 15.36
CA TYR A 269 -9.11 -5.53 14.86
C TYR A 269 -8.82 -4.59 16.03
N TRP A 270 -7.70 -3.86 15.98
CA TRP A 270 -7.43 -2.79 16.94
C TRP A 270 -7.08 -1.45 16.27
N PRO A 271 -7.60 -0.33 16.79
CA PRO A 271 -8.61 -0.27 17.85
C PRO A 271 -10.00 -0.63 17.34
N TYR A 272 -10.84 -1.19 18.20
CA TYR A 272 -12.26 -1.34 17.90
C TYR A 272 -12.95 0.01 17.72
N PHE A 273 -14.04 0.00 16.98
CA PHE A 273 -14.82 1.18 16.66
C PHE A 273 -15.42 1.83 17.90
N ASN A 274 -15.86 1.01 18.85
CA ASN A 274 -16.50 1.44 20.09
C ASN A 274 -15.51 1.84 21.20
N ILE A 275 -14.22 1.95 20.89
CA ILE A 275 -13.22 2.44 21.85
C ILE A 275 -13.50 3.89 22.27
N GLN A 276 -14.10 4.68 21.37
CA GLN A 276 -14.57 6.03 21.64
C GLN A 276 -16.08 6.09 21.47
N SER A 277 -16.78 6.82 22.35
CA SER A 277 -18.22 7.10 22.18
C SER A 277 -18.51 8.19 21.14
N ASP A 278 -17.49 8.96 20.75
CA ASP A 278 -17.49 9.94 19.66
C ASP A 278 -16.07 9.99 19.08
N TRP A 279 -15.92 9.98 17.77
CA TRP A 279 -14.62 10.01 17.10
C TRP A 279 -14.11 11.43 16.80
N ASP A 280 -14.84 12.47 17.24
CA ASP A 280 -14.43 13.87 17.11
C ASP A 280 -14.86 14.68 18.33
N ASP A 281 -13.88 15.12 19.12
CA ASP A 281 -14.12 15.89 20.34
C ASP A 281 -14.18 17.41 20.11
N ARG A 282 -14.09 17.86 18.85
CA ARG A 282 -14.19 19.27 18.51
C ARG A 282 -15.61 19.81 18.80
N PRO A 283 -15.76 20.99 19.42
CA PRO A 283 -17.07 21.52 19.84
C PRO A 283 -18.09 21.71 18.70
N THR A 284 -17.61 21.97 17.48
CA THR A 284 -18.45 22.23 16.30
C THR A 284 -18.64 21.01 15.41
N ASN A 285 -17.85 19.95 15.64
CA ASN A 285 -17.72 18.81 14.75
C ASN A 285 -17.72 17.53 15.61
N SER A 286 -18.91 17.01 15.90
CA SER A 286 -19.08 15.67 16.51
C SER A 286 -19.53 14.67 15.46
N ASP A 287 -19.33 13.38 15.71
CA ASP A 287 -19.99 12.35 14.91
C ASP A 287 -21.51 12.35 15.14
N GLY A 288 -22.00 12.67 16.35
CA GLY A 288 -23.43 12.81 16.65
C GLY A 288 -24.28 11.65 16.11
N ASN A 289 -25.31 11.96 15.30
CA ASN A 289 -26.17 10.96 14.66
C ASN A 289 -25.50 10.18 13.51
N THR A 290 -24.27 10.55 13.16
CA THR A 290 -23.41 9.87 12.17
C THR A 290 -22.26 9.11 12.83
N TYR A 291 -22.39 8.79 14.12
CA TYR A 291 -21.47 7.91 14.85
C TYR A 291 -21.10 6.69 14.01
N GLY A 292 -19.80 6.59 13.71
CA GLY A 292 -19.32 5.69 12.66
C GLY A 292 -18.41 6.40 11.69
N HIS A 293 -18.73 7.64 11.37
CA HIS A 293 -18.16 8.25 10.19
C HIS A 293 -16.67 8.55 10.35
N ARG A 294 -16.28 9.36 11.33
CA ARG A 294 -14.88 9.80 11.50
C ARG A 294 -13.98 8.68 11.97
N GLY A 295 -14.53 7.74 12.74
CA GLY A 295 -13.83 6.53 13.17
C GLY A 295 -13.55 5.52 12.08
N ASN A 296 -14.22 5.56 10.91
CA ASN A 296 -13.97 4.61 9.81
C ASN A 296 -13.07 5.15 8.70
N TRP A 297 -12.36 6.24 8.95
CA TRP A 297 -11.32 6.73 8.05
C TRP A 297 -10.02 6.00 8.31
N MET A 298 -9.97 4.77 7.80
CA MET A 298 -8.82 3.90 7.91
C MET A 298 -7.81 4.21 6.81
N LYS A 299 -6.53 4.09 7.15
CA LYS A 299 -5.42 4.10 6.20
C LYS A 299 -4.45 3.01 6.60
N GLY A 300 -3.53 2.68 5.71
CA GLY A 300 -2.48 1.76 6.05
C GLY A 300 -1.34 1.82 5.06
N CYS A 301 -0.27 1.16 5.44
CA CYS A 301 0.90 0.92 4.63
C CYS A 301 1.47 -0.46 4.96
N VAL A 302 2.34 -0.94 4.08
CA VAL A 302 3.24 -2.05 4.40
C VAL A 302 4.57 -1.42 4.79
N ALA A 303 5.05 -1.70 6.00
CA ALA A 303 6.28 -1.16 6.53
C ALA A 303 7.20 -2.28 7.01
N PHE A 304 8.51 -2.12 6.80
CA PHE A 304 9.53 -3.05 7.26
C PHE A 304 9.92 -2.74 8.71
N LEU A 305 9.20 -3.33 9.66
CA LEU A 305 9.38 -3.04 11.09
C LEU A 305 10.34 -4.02 11.76
N ASP A 306 10.81 -3.66 12.96
CA ASP A 306 11.61 -4.56 13.78
C ASP A 306 10.77 -5.72 14.33
N VAL A 307 10.98 -6.91 13.76
CA VAL A 307 10.46 -8.16 14.29
C VAL A 307 11.64 -9.02 14.75
N ASN A 308 12.00 -8.86 16.02
CA ASN A 308 13.09 -9.59 16.70
C ASN A 308 14.49 -9.32 16.08
N GLY A 309 14.83 -8.05 15.90
CA GLY A 309 16.07 -7.55 15.31
C GLY A 309 16.14 -7.68 13.79
N LYS A 310 14.99 -7.77 13.11
CA LYS A 310 14.93 -8.02 11.66
C LYS A 310 13.82 -7.21 11.01
N ALA A 311 14.18 -6.49 9.95
CA ALA A 311 13.24 -5.81 9.07
C ALA A 311 12.31 -6.84 8.42
N LYS A 312 11.04 -6.81 8.78
CA LYS A 312 10.01 -7.70 8.24
C LYS A 312 8.80 -6.89 7.76
N PRO A 313 8.23 -7.22 6.59
CA PRO A 313 7.04 -6.53 6.11
C PRO A 313 5.90 -6.76 7.11
N CYS A 314 5.28 -5.66 7.54
CA CYS A 314 4.18 -5.64 8.49
C CYS A 314 3.05 -4.81 7.91
N ALA A 315 1.82 -5.24 8.15
CA ALA A 315 0.65 -4.43 7.84
C ALA A 315 0.46 -3.40 8.95
N VAL A 316 0.51 -2.11 8.62
CA VAL A 316 0.23 -1.03 9.57
C VAL A 316 -1.09 -0.39 9.19
N THR A 317 -2.01 -0.25 10.15
CA THR A 317 -3.28 0.46 9.94
C THR A 317 -3.41 1.61 10.92
N THR A 318 -4.01 2.72 10.48
CA THR A 318 -4.38 3.86 11.33
C THR A 318 -5.90 4.01 11.36
N ARG A 319 -6.42 4.52 12.49
CA ARG A 319 -7.84 4.80 12.69
C ARG A 319 -8.04 6.14 13.37
N GLY A 320 -8.89 6.98 12.79
CA GLY A 320 -9.12 8.35 13.25
C GLY A 320 -8.08 9.33 12.69
N ILE A 321 -8.49 10.58 12.46
CA ILE A 321 -7.70 11.57 11.70
C ILE A 321 -7.76 12.97 12.33
N TYR A 322 -8.95 13.45 12.69
CA TYR A 322 -9.16 14.85 13.09
C TYR A 322 -8.87 15.12 14.58
N THR A 323 -8.98 14.11 15.45
CA THR A 323 -8.80 14.22 16.90
C THR A 323 -8.17 12.94 17.46
N TYR A 324 -8.97 12.01 17.97
CA TYR A 324 -8.53 10.70 18.40
C TYR A 324 -7.93 9.95 17.21
N SER A 325 -6.69 9.51 17.37
CA SER A 325 -5.96 8.78 16.35
C SER A 325 -5.22 7.60 16.96
N TYR A 326 -5.24 6.49 16.25
CA TYR A 326 -4.67 5.23 16.71
C TYR A 326 -3.94 4.57 15.55
N ALA A 327 -2.96 3.72 15.87
CA ALA A 327 -2.28 2.91 14.88
C ALA A 327 -1.92 1.52 15.44
N ALA A 328 -1.94 0.49 14.61
CA ALA A 328 -1.43 -0.82 14.98
C ALA A 328 -0.67 -1.45 13.83
N ALA A 329 0.40 -2.16 14.18
CA ALA A 329 1.15 -3.03 13.28
C ALA A 329 0.78 -4.49 13.51
N TYR A 330 0.73 -5.24 12.41
CA TYR A 330 0.39 -6.65 12.38
C TYR A 330 1.43 -7.43 11.57
N THR A 331 1.80 -8.60 12.08
CA THR A 331 2.79 -9.50 11.47
C THR A 331 2.12 -10.81 11.07
N TRP A 332 2.54 -11.37 9.94
CA TRP A 332 2.21 -12.73 9.50
C TRP A 332 3.51 -13.52 9.34
N ASP A 333 3.57 -14.72 9.92
CA ASP A 333 4.77 -15.58 9.90
C ASP A 333 4.56 -16.92 9.15
N GLY A 334 3.49 -17.00 8.36
CA GLY A 334 3.07 -18.22 7.66
C GLY A 334 2.17 -19.15 8.49
N ASN A 335 2.04 -18.89 9.80
CA ASN A 335 1.22 -19.70 10.69
C ASN A 335 0.24 -18.87 11.53
N SER A 336 0.66 -17.68 11.96
CA SER A 336 -0.09 -16.83 12.88
C SER A 336 -0.08 -15.37 12.45
N LEU A 337 -1.28 -14.77 12.49
CA LEU A 337 -1.46 -13.32 12.39
C LEU A 337 -1.44 -12.77 13.81
N SER A 338 -0.55 -11.81 14.09
CA SER A 338 -0.34 -11.26 15.44
C SER A 338 -0.26 -9.75 15.41
N THR A 339 -0.71 -9.09 16.48
CA THR A 339 -0.44 -7.66 16.68
C THR A 339 0.96 -7.46 17.22
N LEU A 340 1.79 -6.69 16.51
CA LEU A 340 3.15 -6.35 16.92
C LEU A 340 3.15 -5.25 17.99
N TRP A 341 2.49 -4.14 17.69
CA TRP A 341 2.33 -3.02 18.63
C TRP A 341 1.02 -2.27 18.40
N LYS A 342 0.67 -1.44 19.39
CA LYS A 342 -0.53 -0.60 19.43
C LYS A 342 -0.15 0.80 19.88
N HIS A 343 -0.60 1.81 19.15
CA HIS A 343 -0.39 3.22 19.43
C HIS A 343 -1.73 3.91 19.72
N THR A 344 -1.83 4.57 20.88
CA THR A 344 -3.01 5.32 21.31
C THR A 344 -2.67 6.80 21.43
N SER A 345 -3.44 7.63 20.73
CA SER A 345 -3.46 9.08 20.92
C SER A 345 -4.90 9.53 21.16
N ASP A 346 -5.31 9.49 22.43
CA ASP A 346 -6.68 9.81 22.89
C ASP A 346 -6.77 11.13 23.66
N ARG A 347 -5.68 11.91 23.69
CA ARG A 347 -5.58 13.19 24.41
C ARG A 347 -4.91 14.26 23.54
N PRO A 348 -5.43 15.51 23.55
CA PRO A 348 -4.79 16.62 22.87
C PRO A 348 -3.31 16.78 23.21
N GLY A 349 -2.49 16.98 22.18
CA GLY A 349 -1.04 17.19 22.31
C GLY A 349 -0.21 15.93 22.55
N GLN A 350 -0.80 14.74 22.44
CA GLN A 350 -0.07 13.47 22.55
C GLN A 350 0.01 12.75 21.21
N GLY A 351 1.18 12.18 20.93
CA GLY A 351 1.45 11.36 19.76
C GLY A 351 0.92 11.92 18.45
N ILE A 352 0.06 11.16 17.79
CA ILE A 352 -0.55 11.47 16.50
C ILE A 352 -1.93 12.13 16.62
N TYR A 353 -2.32 12.58 17.81
CA TYR A 353 -3.62 13.23 18.04
C TYR A 353 -3.82 14.44 17.12
N ALA A 354 -4.92 14.43 16.35
CA ALA A 354 -5.30 15.48 15.40
C ALA A 354 -4.24 15.79 14.33
N GLN A 355 -3.25 14.90 14.11
CA GLN A 355 -2.19 15.13 13.14
C GLN A 355 -2.43 14.40 11.81
N GLY A 356 -3.47 13.56 11.71
CA GLY A 356 -3.60 12.63 10.58
C GLY A 356 -3.85 13.32 9.23
N ALA A 357 -3.43 12.64 8.16
CA ALA A 357 -3.78 12.97 6.79
C ALA A 357 -4.71 11.92 6.17
N HIS A 358 -5.22 12.19 4.97
CA HIS A 358 -5.94 11.20 4.16
C HIS A 358 -5.02 10.13 3.55
N SER A 359 -3.75 10.11 3.95
CA SER A 359 -2.70 9.17 3.58
C SER A 359 -1.88 8.77 4.81
N VAL A 360 -1.16 7.65 4.69
CA VAL A 360 -0.05 7.27 5.58
C VAL A 360 1.14 6.99 4.68
N THR A 361 2.32 7.42 5.12
CA THR A 361 3.58 7.20 4.39
C THR A 361 4.55 6.51 5.33
N CYS A 362 5.39 5.62 4.83
CA CYS A 362 6.42 4.95 5.62
C CYS A 362 7.77 4.99 4.91
N GLY A 363 8.83 4.86 5.69
CA GLY A 363 10.20 4.78 5.22
C GLY A 363 11.18 4.90 6.40
N ASP A 364 12.35 4.31 6.25
CA ASP A 364 13.49 4.48 7.16
C ASP A 364 14.00 5.93 7.12
N VAL A 365 13.52 6.77 8.04
CA VAL A 365 13.87 8.20 8.10
C VAL A 365 15.03 8.46 9.04
N ASP A 366 15.28 7.56 10.00
CA ASP A 366 16.35 7.70 10.97
C ASP A 366 17.63 6.87 10.68
N ASN A 367 17.59 6.07 9.61
CA ASN A 367 18.65 5.19 9.11
C ASN A 367 19.03 4.06 10.07
N ASP A 368 18.09 3.56 10.87
CA ASP A 368 18.30 2.40 11.74
C ASP A 368 18.02 1.04 11.05
N GLY A 369 17.48 1.09 9.82
CA GLY A 369 17.17 -0.08 9.00
C GLY A 369 15.73 -0.59 9.14
N PHE A 370 14.88 0.13 9.87
CA PHE A 370 13.45 -0.13 9.99
C PHE A 370 12.65 1.07 9.46
N ASP A 371 11.42 0.82 9.02
CA ASP A 371 10.56 1.90 8.53
C ASP A 371 9.82 2.60 9.67
N GLU A 372 9.84 3.92 9.67
CA GLU A 372 8.96 4.77 10.47
C GLU A 372 7.60 4.97 9.76
N ILE A 373 6.58 5.35 10.53
CA ILE A 373 5.22 5.58 10.03
C ILE A 373 4.83 7.04 10.19
N ILE A 374 4.77 7.77 9.08
CA ILE A 374 4.33 9.17 9.05
C ILE A 374 2.81 9.23 8.85
N VAL A 375 2.13 9.74 9.87
CA VAL A 375 0.67 9.92 9.95
C VAL A 375 0.37 11.40 9.90
N GLY A 376 0.32 11.96 8.69
CA GLY A 376 0.14 13.39 8.45
C GLY A 376 1.25 14.23 9.12
N ALA A 377 0.90 15.09 10.06
CA ALA A 377 1.79 16.01 10.76
C ALA A 377 2.59 15.36 11.93
N ALA A 378 2.60 14.04 12.05
CA ALA A 378 3.35 13.30 13.06
C ALA A 378 3.97 12.01 12.52
N CYS A 379 4.95 11.48 13.24
CA CYS A 379 5.67 10.27 12.89
C CYS A 379 5.76 9.33 14.09
N LEU A 380 5.49 8.05 13.84
CA LEU A 380 5.74 6.95 14.76
C LEU A 380 7.04 6.26 14.38
N ASP A 381 7.83 5.93 15.38
CA ASP A 381 9.00 5.06 15.31
C ASP A 381 8.60 3.63 14.91
N HIS A 382 9.53 2.80 14.45
CA HIS A 382 9.29 1.42 14.03
C HIS A 382 8.64 0.55 15.12
N ASP A 383 8.83 0.91 16.40
CA ASP A 383 8.26 0.25 17.58
C ASP A 383 6.87 0.79 18.01
N GLY A 384 6.33 1.74 17.25
CA GLY A 384 5.03 2.36 17.49
C GLY A 384 5.02 3.51 18.50
N LYS A 385 6.17 3.91 19.05
CA LYS A 385 6.28 5.16 19.84
C LYS A 385 6.25 6.38 18.94
N THR A 386 5.94 7.55 19.50
CA THR A 386 6.01 8.79 18.73
C THR A 386 7.46 9.24 18.60
N LEU A 387 7.93 9.38 17.37
CA LEU A 387 9.23 9.96 17.06
C LEU A 387 9.16 11.50 17.11
N TRP A 388 8.18 12.07 16.40
CA TRP A 388 7.89 13.50 16.46
C TRP A 388 6.43 13.81 16.12
N SER A 389 5.99 15.00 16.53
CA SER A 389 4.66 15.55 16.21
C SER A 389 4.80 17.05 16.06
N THR A 390 4.44 17.58 14.90
CA THR A 390 4.69 18.98 14.55
C THR A 390 3.62 19.92 15.10
N GLY A 391 2.42 19.39 15.39
CA GLY A 391 1.27 20.16 15.83
C GLY A 391 0.59 20.95 14.70
N LEU A 392 0.95 20.71 13.43
CA LEU A 392 0.34 21.40 12.29
C LEU A 392 -1.09 20.98 12.00
N GLY A 393 -1.48 19.79 12.43
CA GLY A 393 -2.83 19.30 12.25
C GLY A 393 -3.04 18.54 10.94
N HIS A 394 -4.28 18.53 10.49
CA HIS A 394 -4.76 17.74 9.36
C HIS A 394 -4.35 18.31 7.99
N GLY A 395 -4.14 17.41 7.01
CA GLY A 395 -3.93 17.76 5.60
C GLY A 395 -4.31 16.66 4.60
N ASP A 396 -4.38 17.04 3.34
CA ASP A 396 -4.91 16.19 2.25
C ASP A 396 -3.83 15.60 1.34
N ALA A 397 -2.59 16.12 1.38
CA ALA A 397 -1.49 15.61 0.59
C ALA A 397 -0.17 15.60 1.36
N THR A 398 0.57 14.51 1.23
CA THR A 398 1.82 14.23 1.94
C THR A 398 2.83 13.61 0.99
N HIS A 399 4.12 13.94 1.14
CA HIS A 399 5.19 13.43 0.28
C HIS A 399 6.45 13.20 1.12
N LEU A 400 7.01 11.99 1.06
CA LEU A 400 8.29 11.64 1.65
C LEU A 400 9.29 11.36 0.53
N GLY A 401 10.48 11.93 0.62
CA GLY A 401 11.55 11.69 -0.35
C GLY A 401 12.77 12.55 -0.08
N GLU A 402 13.86 12.27 -0.79
CA GLU A 402 15.03 13.14 -0.82
C GLU A 402 14.77 14.29 -1.82
N PHE A 403 14.18 15.38 -1.34
CA PHE A 403 13.81 16.54 -2.17
C PHE A 403 14.90 17.61 -2.18
N ASP A 404 15.63 17.75 -1.07
CA ASP A 404 16.77 18.65 -0.94
C ASP A 404 18.08 17.85 -0.92
N PRO A 405 18.80 17.73 -2.05
CA PRO A 405 20.04 16.97 -2.12
C PRO A 405 21.20 17.60 -1.30
N SER A 406 20.98 18.78 -0.70
CA SER A 406 21.94 19.41 0.21
C SER A 406 21.69 19.07 1.69
N ASN A 407 20.53 18.49 2.02
CA ASN A 407 20.23 17.93 3.32
C ASN A 407 20.52 16.42 3.31
N GLU A 408 21.13 15.91 4.38
CA GLU A 408 21.37 14.47 4.51
C GLU A 408 20.12 13.81 5.10
N GLY A 409 19.59 12.80 4.41
CA GLY A 409 18.35 12.10 4.78
C GLY A 409 17.16 12.54 3.94
N MET A 410 15.97 12.11 4.35
CA MET A 410 14.72 12.41 3.66
C MET A 410 14.05 13.68 4.19
N GLU A 411 13.27 14.33 3.33
CA GLU A 411 12.33 15.38 3.66
C GLU A 411 10.89 14.89 3.59
N TYR A 412 10.06 15.45 4.46
CA TYR A 412 8.63 15.24 4.46
C TYR A 412 7.88 16.54 4.18
N PHE A 413 7.14 16.59 3.08
CA PHE A 413 6.32 17.73 2.69
C PHE A 413 4.84 17.45 2.88
N MET A 414 4.10 18.41 3.45
CA MET A 414 2.65 18.33 3.55
C MET A 414 1.97 19.70 3.38
N ILE A 415 0.70 19.66 2.98
CA ILE A 415 -0.24 20.78 3.01
C ILE A 415 -1.16 20.67 4.24
N THR A 416 -1.88 21.74 4.59
CA THR A 416 -2.87 21.72 5.68
C THR A 416 -4.27 22.12 5.22
N GLU A 417 -5.31 21.47 5.77
CA GLU A 417 -6.72 21.83 5.55
C GLU A 417 -7.18 22.95 6.51
N GLU A 418 -6.66 22.96 7.74
CA GLU A 418 -7.13 23.85 8.80
C GLU A 418 -6.72 25.32 8.55
N THR A 419 -7.70 26.20 8.33
CA THR A 419 -7.50 27.66 8.12
C THR A 419 -6.77 28.38 9.26
N THR A 420 -6.65 27.72 10.41
CA THR A 420 -5.95 28.23 11.61
C THR A 420 -4.58 27.59 11.84
N ALA A 421 -4.16 26.69 10.95
CA ALA A 421 -2.83 26.10 10.98
C ALA A 421 -1.75 27.19 10.85
N LYS A 422 -0.53 26.87 11.26
CA LYS A 422 0.59 27.81 11.16
C LYS A 422 0.96 28.12 9.70
N TYR A 423 0.82 27.13 8.82
CA TYR A 423 1.29 27.16 7.43
C TYR A 423 0.27 26.57 6.48
N ASP A 424 0.19 27.06 5.24
CA ASP A 424 -0.53 26.44 4.12
C ASP A 424 0.15 25.10 3.74
N CYS A 425 1.48 25.13 3.72
CA CYS A 425 2.33 23.98 3.49
C CYS A 425 3.67 24.13 4.19
N ALA A 426 4.28 22.99 4.51
CA ALA A 426 5.59 22.94 5.14
C ALA A 426 6.36 21.69 4.74
N MET A 427 7.68 21.81 4.77
CA MET A 427 8.64 20.73 4.60
C MET A 427 9.43 20.57 5.88
N PHE A 428 9.57 19.32 6.31
CA PHE A 428 10.23 18.92 7.54
C PHE A 428 11.38 17.98 7.22
N ASP A 429 12.42 18.05 8.04
CA ASP A 429 13.42 17.02 8.17
C ASP A 429 12.71 15.75 8.67
N ALA A 430 12.67 14.69 7.85
CA ALA A 430 11.78 13.55 8.10
C ALA A 430 12.17 12.77 9.37
N ARG A 431 13.46 12.80 9.76
CA ARG A 431 13.95 12.19 10.99
C ARG A 431 13.49 12.92 12.25
N THR A 432 13.51 14.25 12.21
CA THR A 432 13.38 15.06 13.44
C THR A 432 12.07 15.82 13.55
N GLY A 433 11.30 15.93 12.46
CA GLY A 433 10.11 16.78 12.38
C GLY A 433 10.44 18.27 12.44
N ARG A 434 11.72 18.64 12.30
CA ARG A 434 12.16 20.04 12.29
C ARG A 434 11.72 20.70 10.99
N GLU A 435 10.99 21.80 11.11
CA GLU A 435 10.63 22.65 9.98
C GLU A 435 11.87 23.15 9.23
N MET A 436 11.94 22.89 7.93
CA MET A 436 12.99 23.35 7.03
C MET A 436 12.52 24.52 6.16
N PHE A 437 11.29 24.41 5.67
CA PHE A 437 10.66 25.39 4.80
C PHE A 437 9.16 25.44 5.07
N SER A 438 8.56 26.63 4.96
CA SER A 438 7.13 26.81 5.15
C SER A 438 6.57 28.00 4.37
N LYS A 439 5.26 27.96 4.14
CA LYS A 439 4.46 29.12 3.69
C LYS A 439 3.40 29.43 4.72
N ALA A 440 3.37 30.67 5.21
CA ALA A 440 2.37 31.14 6.16
C ALA A 440 0.95 30.85 5.67
N GLN A 441 0.09 30.40 6.57
CA GLN A 441 -1.31 30.07 6.28
C GLN A 441 -2.05 31.31 5.78
N THR A 442 -2.77 31.18 4.66
CA THR A 442 -3.49 32.29 4.01
C THR A 442 -4.95 32.42 4.44
N GLY A 443 -5.41 31.53 5.33
CA GLY A 443 -6.77 31.47 5.85
C GLY A 443 -7.69 30.58 5.01
N GLY A 444 -7.12 29.68 4.20
CA GLY A 444 -7.84 28.79 3.30
C GLY A 444 -7.42 27.33 3.47
N ASP A 445 -8.26 26.44 2.96
CA ASP A 445 -7.92 25.03 2.80
C ASP A 445 -6.93 24.88 1.64
N THR A 446 -5.69 24.42 1.91
CA THR A 446 -4.67 24.21 0.87
C THR A 446 -4.81 22.84 0.18
N GLY A 447 -5.97 22.20 0.29
CA GLY A 447 -6.34 20.98 -0.43
C GLY A 447 -7.45 21.16 -1.48
N ARG A 448 -8.12 22.33 -1.53
CA ARG A 448 -9.34 22.53 -2.33
C ARG A 448 -9.41 23.84 -3.11
#